data_AF-A0A7X7T6X5-F1
#
_entry.id   AF-A0A7X7T6X5-F1
#
_cell.length_a   1.000
_cell.length_b   1.000
_cell.length_c   1.000
_cell.angle_alpha   90.00
_cell.angle_beta   90.00
_cell.angle_gamma   90.00
#
_symmetry.space_group_name_H-M   'P 1'
#
loop_
_entity.id
_entity.type
_entity.pdbx_description
1 polymer ?
#
loop_
_entity_poly.entity_id
_entity_poly.type
_entity_poly.pdbx_seq_one_letter_code
_entity_poly.pdbx_strand_id
1 'polypeptide(L)'
;MARSRSSALFLALVLMAVGGVLLAARWVQIDLAPALLLGLGLAFAILAIFQRSTGGLIAGLLLLGTGTGIALGRTARLGIPATNWLFLSLGLAFVAMYLLGLLLRTGKHWWPLVPGMTLLLLGGAQYASRVDLVPQGVQTLLRTWWPAGLVLAGAILLLRALRG
;
A
#
# COMPACT_ATOMS: atom_id res chain seq x y z
N MET A 1 -0.61 18.61 37.00
CA MET A 1 -0.38 19.54 35.85
C MET A 1 0.66 19.03 34.83
N ALA A 2 0.87 17.71 34.65
CA ALA A 2 1.94 17.18 33.77
C ALA A 2 1.50 16.80 32.34
N ARG A 3 0.19 16.79 32.02
CA ARG A 3 -0.33 16.36 30.71
C ARG A 3 -0.15 17.38 29.57
N SER A 4 0.03 18.68 29.86
CA SER A 4 0.08 19.71 28.79
C SER A 4 1.41 19.74 28.04
N ARG A 5 2.54 19.47 28.71
CA ARG A 5 3.88 19.47 28.10
C ARG A 5 4.04 18.41 27.01
N SER A 6 3.51 17.20 27.21
CA SER A 6 3.61 16.15 26.19
C SER A 6 2.76 16.47 24.97
N SER A 7 1.60 17.12 25.15
CA SER A 7 0.75 17.56 24.03
C SER A 7 1.37 18.71 23.23
N ALA A 8 2.10 19.61 23.90
CA ALA A 8 2.80 20.72 23.24
C ALA A 8 4.00 20.24 22.43
N LEU A 9 4.78 19.29 22.97
CA LEU A 9 5.87 18.64 22.24
C LEU A 9 5.33 17.82 21.05
N PHE A 10 4.20 17.14 21.25
CA PHE A 10 3.49 16.40 20.20
C PHE A 10 3.03 17.34 19.07
N LEU A 11 2.39 18.46 19.40
CA LEU A 11 1.95 19.45 18.42
C LEU A 11 3.15 20.07 17.68
N ALA A 12 4.22 20.40 18.40
CA ALA A 12 5.44 20.95 17.82
C ALA A 12 6.10 19.98 16.82
N LEU A 13 6.17 18.69 17.16
CA LEU A 13 6.78 17.67 16.30
C LEU A 13 5.94 17.40 15.05
N VAL A 14 4.61 17.44 15.17
CA VAL A 14 3.67 17.39 14.03
C VAL A 14 3.82 18.60 13.13
N LEU A 15 3.82 19.81 13.69
CA LEU A 15 4.02 21.04 12.91
C LEU A 15 5.40 21.08 12.26
N MET A 16 6.43 20.54 12.90
CA MET A 16 7.77 20.48 12.34
C MET A 16 7.88 19.46 11.21
N ALA A 17 7.22 18.31 11.32
CA ALA A 17 7.15 17.31 10.24
C ALA A 17 6.32 17.83 9.04
N VAL A 18 5.13 18.38 9.30
CA VAL A 18 4.25 18.98 8.28
C VAL A 18 4.95 20.18 7.62
N GLY A 19 5.54 21.06 8.43
CA GLY A 19 6.30 22.22 7.96
C GLY A 19 7.52 21.81 7.13
N GLY A 20 8.26 20.77 7.53
CA GLY A 20 9.41 20.26 6.78
C GLY A 20 9.03 19.69 5.41
N VAL A 21 7.92 18.95 5.35
CA VAL A 21 7.34 18.47 4.08
C VAL A 21 6.92 19.64 3.19
N LEU A 22 6.20 20.62 3.74
CA LEU A 22 5.75 21.80 2.99
C LEU A 22 6.93 22.65 2.50
N LEU A 23 7.99 22.75 3.30
CA LEU A 23 9.20 23.47 2.94
C LEU A 23 9.94 22.75 1.81
N ALA A 24 10.13 21.43 1.92
CA ALA A 24 10.74 20.62 0.87
C ALA A 24 9.93 20.66 -0.44
N ALA A 25 8.60 20.69 -0.35
CA ALA A 25 7.71 20.85 -1.50
C ALA A 25 7.79 22.23 -2.16
N ARG A 26 8.29 23.26 -1.46
CA ARG A 26 8.44 24.62 -2.02
C ARG A 26 9.66 24.77 -2.92
N TRP A 27 10.69 23.95 -2.72
CA TRP A 27 11.95 24.04 -3.48
C TRP A 27 11.96 23.22 -4.76
N VAL A 28 10.97 22.33 -4.94
CA VAL A 28 10.86 21.49 -6.14
C VAL A 28 9.50 21.75 -6.76
N GLN A 29 9.45 22.20 -8.01
CA GLN A 29 8.22 22.34 -8.82
C GLN A 29 7.63 20.95 -9.13
N ILE A 30 7.25 20.21 -8.09
CA ILE A 30 6.54 18.95 -8.16
C ILE A 30 5.06 19.30 -8.08
N ASP A 31 4.30 18.89 -9.08
CA ASP A 31 2.84 18.79 -9.02
C ASP A 31 2.40 18.36 -7.60
N LEU A 32 1.68 19.24 -6.90
CA LEU A 32 1.53 19.17 -5.45
C LEU A 32 0.86 17.88 -4.93
N ALA A 33 0.06 17.20 -5.75
CA ALA A 33 -0.78 16.08 -5.32
C ALA A 33 -0.02 14.88 -4.70
N PRO A 34 0.96 14.23 -5.35
CA PRO A 34 1.70 13.12 -4.75
C PRO A 34 2.58 13.54 -3.57
N ALA A 35 3.18 14.74 -3.61
CA ALA A 35 4.02 15.23 -2.51
C ALA A 35 3.20 15.46 -1.23
N LEU A 36 1.98 16.00 -1.37
CA LEU A 36 1.04 16.14 -0.26
C LEU A 36 0.61 14.78 0.29
N LEU A 37 0.28 13.81 -0.56
CA LEU A 37 -0.09 12.46 -0.13
C LEU A 37 1.05 11.76 0.65
N LEU A 38 2.29 11.88 0.17
CA LEU A 38 3.46 11.34 0.84
C LEU A 38 3.71 12.02 2.19
N GLY A 39 3.65 13.35 2.21
CA GLY A 39 3.88 14.12 3.42
C GLY A 39 2.84 13.88 4.49
N LEU A 40 1.56 13.88 4.11
CA LEU A 40 0.44 13.63 4.99
C LEU A 40 0.43 12.18 5.45
N GLY A 41 0.71 11.23 4.55
CA GLY A 41 0.88 9.82 4.89
C GLY A 41 2.01 9.58 5.88
N LEU A 42 3.16 10.23 5.69
CA LEU A 42 4.31 10.14 6.60
C LEU A 42 3.97 10.72 7.97
N ALA A 43 3.34 11.90 8.01
CA ALA A 43 2.89 12.51 9.25
C ALA A 43 1.92 11.58 10.00
N PHE A 44 0.89 11.05 9.33
CA PHE A 44 -0.05 10.12 9.95
C PHE A 44 0.59 8.80 10.38
N ALA A 45 1.52 8.23 9.59
CA ALA A 45 2.21 7.00 9.95
C ALA A 45 3.09 7.18 11.19
N ILE A 46 3.90 8.26 11.25
CA ILE A 46 4.70 8.59 12.43
C ILE A 46 3.79 8.80 13.64
N LEU A 47 2.73 9.61 13.48
CA LEU A 47 1.76 9.87 14.53
C LEU A 47 1.14 8.59 15.08
N ALA A 48 0.77 7.68 14.21
CA ALA A 48 0.10 6.45 14.59
C ALA A 48 1.04 5.43 15.25
N ILE A 49 2.33 5.42 14.89
CA ILE A 49 3.37 4.66 15.61
C ILE A 49 3.48 5.15 17.05
N PHE A 50 3.51 6.47 17.27
CA PHE A 50 3.59 7.05 18.61
C PHE A 50 2.32 6.83 19.43
N GLN A 51 1.13 6.98 18.82
CA GLN A 51 -0.15 6.81 19.50
C GLN A 51 -0.56 5.34 19.65
N ARG A 52 0.16 4.41 19.02
CA ARG A 52 -0.25 3.00 18.88
C ARG A 52 -1.70 2.89 18.39
N SER A 53 -2.10 3.78 17.48
CA SER A 53 -3.45 3.83 16.92
C SER A 53 -3.50 3.04 15.62
N THR A 54 -4.27 1.96 15.60
CA THR A 54 -4.43 1.11 14.41
C THR A 54 -5.04 1.89 13.25
N GLY A 55 -6.02 2.76 13.50
CA GLY A 55 -6.69 3.58 12.47
C GLY A 55 -5.73 4.58 11.80
N GLY A 56 -4.87 5.22 12.59
CA GLY A 56 -3.88 6.15 12.06
C GLY A 56 -2.81 5.45 11.22
N LEU A 57 -2.42 4.22 11.59
CA LEU A 57 -1.43 3.43 10.86
C LEU A 57 -1.98 3.06 9.48
N ILE A 58 -3.24 2.61 9.44
CA ILE A 58 -3.94 2.28 8.19
C ILE A 58 -3.93 3.51 7.27
N ALA A 59 -4.44 4.64 7.77
CA ALA A 59 -4.51 5.87 6.97
C ALA A 59 -3.12 6.33 6.48
N GLY A 60 -2.13 6.39 7.38
CA GLY A 60 -0.77 6.84 7.06
C GLY A 60 -0.07 5.95 6.03
N LEU A 61 -0.16 4.63 6.18
CA LEU A 61 0.45 3.67 5.25
C LEU A 61 -0.26 3.64 3.90
N LEU A 62 -1.59 3.75 3.87
CA LEU A 62 -2.34 3.86 2.61
C LEU A 62 -1.97 5.16 1.87
N LEU A 63 -1.94 6.29 2.55
CA LEU A 63 -1.53 7.59 1.98
C LEU A 63 -0.09 7.53 1.45
N LEU A 64 0.84 6.96 2.22
CA LEU A 64 2.23 6.74 1.80
C LEU A 64 2.31 5.81 0.58
N GLY A 65 1.63 4.67 0.61
CA GLY A 65 1.63 3.70 -0.50
C GLY A 65 1.04 4.31 -1.77
N THR A 66 -0.05 5.06 -1.67
CA THR A 66 -0.70 5.72 -2.81
C THR A 66 0.18 6.83 -3.37
N GLY A 67 0.70 7.71 -2.50
CA GLY A 67 1.63 8.78 -2.90
C GLY A 67 2.91 8.23 -3.56
N THR A 68 3.46 7.13 -3.02
CA THR A 68 4.64 6.46 -3.59
C THR A 68 4.35 5.87 -4.96
N GLY A 69 3.21 5.21 -5.13
CA GLY A 69 2.79 4.62 -6.41
C GLY A 69 2.58 5.67 -7.50
N ILE A 70 1.96 6.81 -7.16
CA ILE A 70 1.78 7.93 -8.10
C ILE A 70 3.12 8.57 -8.45
N ALA A 71 4.00 8.77 -7.46
CA ALA A 71 5.32 9.35 -7.68
C ALA A 71 6.19 8.46 -8.60
N LEU A 72 6.25 7.15 -8.33
CA LEU A 72 6.99 6.19 -9.15
C LEU A 72 6.36 5.99 -10.54
N GLY A 73 5.04 6.01 -10.63
CA GLY A 73 4.32 5.93 -11.90
C GLY A 73 4.55 7.14 -12.81
N ARG A 74 4.86 8.32 -12.25
CA ARG A 74 5.21 9.52 -13.02
C ARG A 74 6.66 9.54 -13.46
N THR A 75 7.56 9.01 -12.65
CA THR A 75 8.98 8.90 -13.00
C THR A 75 9.27 7.67 -13.88
N ALA A 76 8.25 7.06 -14.49
CA ALA A 76 8.30 5.82 -15.27
C ALA A 76 9.26 5.89 -16.47
N ARG A 77 10.56 5.89 -16.17
CA ARG A 77 11.68 5.73 -17.08
C ARG A 77 11.86 4.27 -17.51
N LEU A 78 11.12 3.35 -16.88
CA LEU A 78 11.23 1.90 -17.05
C LEU A 78 10.13 1.29 -17.95
N GLY A 79 9.28 2.09 -18.59
CA GLY A 79 8.18 1.59 -19.45
C GLY A 79 7.07 0.84 -18.70
N ILE A 80 7.09 0.88 -17.36
CA ILE A 80 6.09 0.24 -16.50
C ILE A 80 4.88 1.17 -16.35
N PRO A 81 3.64 0.71 -16.62
CA PRO A 81 2.46 1.54 -16.49
C PRO A 81 2.24 1.99 -15.04
N ALA A 82 1.75 3.23 -14.86
CA ALA A 82 1.53 3.83 -13.54
C ALA A 82 0.62 2.99 -12.62
N THR A 83 -0.35 2.28 -13.19
CA THR A 83 -1.23 1.36 -12.46
C THR A 83 -0.47 0.22 -11.79
N ASN A 84 0.62 -0.26 -12.41
CA ASN A 84 1.43 -1.32 -11.84
C ASN A 84 2.18 -0.83 -10.61
N TRP A 85 2.78 0.36 -10.70
CA TRP A 85 3.43 1.00 -9.55
C TRP A 85 2.48 1.23 -8.38
N LEU A 86 1.24 1.61 -8.67
CA LEU A 86 0.19 1.73 -7.66
C LEU A 86 -0.13 0.39 -6.98
N PHE A 87 -0.28 -0.71 -7.74
CA PHE A 87 -0.55 -2.02 -7.14
C PHE A 87 0.61 -2.52 -6.29
N LEU A 88 1.86 -2.35 -6.75
CA LEU A 88 3.02 -2.73 -5.96
C LEU A 88 3.17 -1.89 -4.70
N SER A 89 3.02 -0.57 -4.79
CA SER A 89 3.20 0.33 -3.63
C SER A 89 2.10 0.18 -2.59
N LEU A 90 0.84 -0.02 -3.00
CA LEU A 90 -0.25 -0.36 -2.07
C LEU A 90 -0.03 -1.74 -1.46
N GLY A 91 0.33 -2.73 -2.26
CA GLY A 91 0.61 -4.07 -1.77
C GLY A 91 1.71 -4.08 -0.69
N LEU A 92 2.77 -3.31 -0.93
CA LEU A 92 3.84 -3.09 0.04
C LEU A 92 3.36 -2.35 1.30
N ALA A 93 2.48 -1.36 1.16
CA ALA A 93 1.91 -0.63 2.29
C ALA A 93 1.06 -1.56 3.19
N PHE A 94 0.28 -2.47 2.61
CA PHE A 94 -0.48 -3.48 3.36
C PHE A 94 0.43 -4.47 4.11
N VAL A 95 1.53 -4.91 3.48
CA VAL A 95 2.53 -5.76 4.14
C VAL A 95 3.23 -5.00 5.28
N ALA A 96 3.63 -3.74 5.04
CA ALA A 96 4.22 -2.88 6.04
C ALA A 96 3.26 -2.64 7.22
N MET A 97 1.95 -2.54 6.96
CA MET A 97 0.91 -2.43 8.00
C MET A 97 0.87 -3.66 8.90
N TYR A 98 0.97 -4.86 8.33
CA TYR A 98 1.06 -6.09 9.11
C TYR A 98 2.35 -6.14 9.95
N LEU A 99 3.50 -5.82 9.34
CA LEU A 99 4.79 -5.82 10.04
C LEU A 99 4.83 -4.81 11.19
N LEU A 100 4.31 -3.59 10.97
CA LEU A 100 4.21 -2.56 12.00
C LEU A 100 3.22 -2.93 13.10
N GLY A 101 2.07 -3.55 12.76
CA GLY A 101 1.13 -4.07 13.75
C GLY A 101 1.73 -5.18 14.61
N LEU A 102 2.57 -6.04 14.03
CA LEU A 102 3.32 -7.07 14.77
C LEU A 102 4.37 -6.44 15.70
N LEU A 103 5.13 -5.46 15.20
CA LEU A 103 6.19 -4.78 15.95
C LEU A 103 5.63 -3.94 17.12
N LEU A 104 4.52 -3.24 16.90
CA LEU A 104 3.87 -2.37 17.89
C LEU A 104 2.95 -3.13 18.86
N ARG A 105 2.78 -4.46 18.67
CA ARG A 105 1.89 -5.33 19.45
C ARG A 105 0.46 -4.82 19.56
N THR A 106 0.00 -4.05 18.57
CA THR A 106 -1.32 -3.39 18.54
C THR A 106 -2.46 -4.32 18.08
N GLY A 107 -2.17 -5.60 17.90
CA GLY A 107 -3.14 -6.65 17.59
C GLY A 107 -2.76 -7.41 16.32
N LYS A 108 -2.69 -8.74 16.43
CA LYS A 108 -2.40 -9.67 15.33
C LYS A 108 -3.60 -9.74 14.37
N HIS A 109 -3.73 -8.75 13.51
CA HIS A 109 -4.74 -8.75 12.46
C HIS A 109 -4.08 -9.27 11.17
N TRP A 110 -4.41 -10.50 10.79
CA TRP A 110 -3.84 -11.16 9.60
C TRP A 110 -4.54 -10.71 8.30
N TRP A 111 -5.70 -10.06 8.42
CA TRP A 111 -6.48 -9.57 7.30
C TRP A 111 -5.69 -8.72 6.28
N PRO A 112 -4.73 -7.85 6.64
CA PRO A 112 -4.02 -6.97 5.70
C PRO A 112 -3.08 -7.71 4.75
N LEU A 113 -2.62 -8.90 5.14
CA LEU A 113 -1.71 -9.73 4.35
C LEU A 113 -2.38 -10.23 3.07
N VAL A 114 -3.67 -10.56 3.14
CA VAL A 114 -4.43 -11.07 1.99
C VAL A 114 -4.47 -10.04 0.85
N PRO A 115 -5.03 -8.82 1.02
CA PRO A 115 -5.03 -7.82 -0.03
C PRO A 115 -3.62 -7.35 -0.39
N GLY A 116 -2.69 -7.27 0.58
CA GLY A 116 -1.30 -6.90 0.31
C GLY A 116 -0.62 -7.86 -0.65
N MET A 117 -0.72 -9.17 -0.40
CA MET A 117 -0.14 -10.20 -1.26
C MET A 117 -0.87 -10.28 -2.60
N THR A 118 -2.20 -10.16 -2.63
CA THR A 118 -2.95 -10.13 -3.89
C THR A 118 -2.52 -8.97 -4.78
N LEU A 119 -2.35 -7.76 -4.22
CA LEU A 119 -1.92 -6.58 -4.96
C LEU A 119 -0.47 -6.70 -5.46
N LEU A 120 0.43 -7.24 -4.63
CA LEU A 120 1.80 -7.53 -5.04
C LEU A 120 1.85 -8.57 -6.16
N LEU A 121 1.06 -9.65 -6.07
CA LEU A 121 0.97 -10.68 -7.10
C LEU A 121 0.38 -10.13 -8.40
N LEU A 122 -0.66 -9.29 -8.34
CA LEU A 122 -1.26 -8.66 -9.51
C LEU A 122 -0.29 -7.68 -10.19
N GLY A 123 0.41 -6.85 -9.42
CA GLY A 123 1.44 -5.96 -9.95
C GLY A 123 2.62 -6.73 -10.54
N GLY A 124 3.06 -7.79 -9.87
CA GLY A 124 4.14 -8.67 -10.33
C GLY A 124 3.77 -9.46 -11.59
N ALA A 125 2.57 -10.03 -11.66
CA ALA A 125 2.08 -10.78 -12.80
C ALA A 125 1.93 -9.89 -14.05
N GLN A 126 1.44 -8.67 -13.88
CA GLN A 126 1.38 -7.68 -14.96
C GLN A 126 2.77 -7.25 -15.44
N TYR A 127 3.74 -7.16 -14.53
CA TYR A 127 5.14 -6.90 -14.90
C TYR A 127 5.74 -8.09 -15.66
N ALA A 128 5.55 -9.32 -15.16
CA ALA A 128 6.06 -10.54 -15.79
C ALA A 128 5.46 -10.78 -17.19
N SER A 129 4.18 -10.43 -17.38
CA SER A 129 3.50 -10.52 -18.69
C SER A 129 4.04 -9.50 -19.71
N ARG A 130 4.73 -8.44 -19.26
CA ARG A 130 5.30 -7.39 -20.12
C ARG A 130 6.75 -7.66 -20.50
N VAL A 131 7.52 -8.33 -19.66
CA VAL A 131 8.96 -8.57 -19.85
C VAL A 131 9.21 -9.83 -20.71
N ASP A 132 8.21 -10.32 -21.46
CA ASP A 132 8.26 -11.59 -22.23
C ASP A 132 8.74 -12.80 -21.41
N LEU A 133 8.66 -12.73 -20.07
CA LEU A 133 8.99 -13.86 -19.17
C LEU A 133 7.95 -14.98 -19.27
N VAL A 134 6.75 -14.67 -19.78
CA VAL A 134 5.64 -15.60 -19.95
C VAL A 134 5.35 -15.74 -21.45
N PRO A 135 5.54 -16.94 -22.04
CA PRO A 135 5.23 -17.21 -23.44
C PRO A 135 3.82 -16.73 -23.82
N GLN A 136 3.67 -16.08 -24.99
CA GLN A 136 2.40 -15.44 -25.39
C GLN A 136 1.19 -16.39 -25.41
N GLY A 137 1.41 -17.68 -25.67
CA GLY A 137 0.36 -18.71 -25.59
C GLY A 137 -0.17 -18.92 -24.17
N VAL A 138 0.70 -18.83 -23.15
CA VAL A 138 0.30 -18.96 -21.74
C VAL A 138 -0.50 -17.74 -21.28
N GLN A 139 -0.18 -16.54 -21.77
CA GLN A 139 -0.95 -15.32 -21.45
C GLN A 139 -2.39 -15.36 -22.00
N THR A 140 -2.58 -15.88 -23.21
CA THR A 140 -3.92 -16.03 -23.82
C THR A 140 -4.72 -17.12 -23.12
N LEU A 141 -4.08 -18.24 -22.77
CA LEU A 141 -4.68 -19.30 -21.95
C LEU A 141 -5.10 -18.77 -20.58
N LEU A 142 -4.23 -18.05 -19.85
CA LEU A 142 -4.60 -17.48 -18.55
C LEU A 142 -5.73 -16.46 -18.65
N ARG A 143 -5.71 -15.53 -19.61
CA ARG A 143 -6.79 -14.53 -19.78
C ARG A 143 -8.13 -15.15 -20.15
N THR A 144 -8.13 -16.26 -20.87
CA THR A 144 -9.37 -16.91 -21.34
C THR A 144 -9.92 -17.89 -20.30
N TRP A 145 -9.05 -18.62 -19.60
CA TRP A 145 -9.44 -19.75 -18.74
C TRP A 145 -9.44 -19.42 -17.24
N TRP A 146 -8.92 -18.28 -16.79
CA TRP A 146 -9.04 -17.88 -15.38
C TRP A 146 -10.48 -17.84 -14.85
N PRO A 147 -11.52 -17.41 -15.60
CA PRO A 147 -12.89 -17.39 -15.09
C PRO A 147 -13.41 -18.82 -14.91
N ALA A 148 -13.09 -19.71 -15.85
CA ALA A 148 -13.46 -21.13 -15.77
C ALA A 148 -12.78 -21.82 -14.57
N GLY A 149 -11.52 -21.48 -14.28
CA GLY A 149 -10.82 -21.94 -13.09
C GLY A 149 -11.48 -21.49 -11.78
N LEU A 150 -11.96 -20.23 -11.71
CA LEU A 150 -12.71 -19.74 -10.55
C LEU A 150 -14.06 -20.42 -10.39
N VAL A 151 -14.77 -20.70 -11.50
CA VAL A 151 -16.03 -21.45 -11.47
C VAL A 151 -15.80 -22.87 -10.96
N LEU A 152 -14.77 -23.56 -11.42
CA LEU A 152 -14.41 -24.90 -10.94
C LEU A 152 -14.00 -24.90 -9.47
N ALA A 153 -13.16 -23.95 -9.05
CA ALA A 153 -12.78 -23.80 -7.65
C ALA A 153 -14.00 -23.52 -6.75
N GLY A 154 -14.91 -22.66 -7.21
CA GLY A 154 -16.19 -22.38 -6.56
C GLY A 154 -17.06 -23.64 -6.44
N ALA A 155 -17.19 -24.42 -7.51
CA ALA A 155 -17.97 -25.67 -7.52
C ALA A 155 -17.39 -26.72 -6.56
N ILE A 156 -16.06 -26.87 -6.49
CA ILE A 156 -15.39 -27.79 -5.58
C ILE A 156 -15.59 -27.38 -4.12
N LEU A 157 -15.49 -26.09 -3.81
CA LEU A 157 -15.76 -25.57 -2.46
C LEU A 157 -17.22 -25.82 -2.06
N LEU A 158 -18.16 -25.61 -2.98
CA LEU A 158 -19.59 -25.84 -2.75
C LEU A 158 -19.89 -27.34 -2.50
N LEU A 159 -19.28 -28.22 -3.28
CA LEU A 159 -19.38 -29.68 -3.10
C LEU A 159 -18.76 -30.15 -1.79
N ARG A 160 -17.67 -29.52 -1.32
CA ARG A 160 -17.08 -29.81 -0.01
C ARG A 160 -17.98 -29.32 1.13
N ALA A 161 -18.60 -28.15 0.98
CA ALA A 161 -19.50 -27.59 1.99
C ALA A 161 -20.82 -28.38 2.12
N LEU A 162 -21.27 -29.05 1.05
CA LEU A 162 -22.46 -29.92 1.08
C LEU A 162 -22.18 -31.34 1.59
N ARG A 163 -20.90 -31.74 1.66
CA ARG A 163 -20.46 -33.07 2.10
C ARG A 163 -19.88 -33.10 3.53
N GLY A 164 -19.64 -31.93 4.12
CA GLY A 164 -19.24 -31.77 5.53
C GLY A 164 -20.40 -31.25 6.35
#